data_AF-A0A8X7NCX4-F1
#
_entry.id   AF-A0A8X7NCX4-F1
#
_cell.length_a   1.000
_cell.length_b   1.000
_cell.length_c   1.000
_cell.angle_alpha   90.00
_cell.angle_beta   90.00
_cell.angle_gamma   90.00
#
_symmetry.space_group_name_H-M   'P 1'
#
loop_
_entity.id
_entity.type
_entity.pdbx_description
1 polymer ?
#
loop_
_entity_poly.entity_id
_entity_poly.type
_entity_poly.pdbx_seq_one_letter_code
_entity_poly.pdbx_strand_id
1 'polypeptide(L)'
;MAQPPRISNHYVRRLAGTPKSCLVCYRPSPVVLVSVSIPTHDFFYVCTTHLADRHFANRLPTPGEASAAGGDVPGRLPDKVSKEEIDKVTQEWKDRQKAKEEREKSAAAAKEKEKEKEAKGWLSTVAGAAGTAASAVSSLASSAMTSSPSPSDPSASATATPPLAPALPPGQHEHYQLHKDYFAMRKDALNKRAALQRAKELNMPAVPSKMPTLPSAPSPR
;
A
#
# COMPACT_ATOMS: atom_id res chain seq x y z
N MET A 1 26.07 -16.22 9.07
CA MET A 1 24.61 -16.07 8.87
C MET A 1 24.38 -15.33 7.56
N ALA A 2 23.83 -15.97 6.53
CA ALA A 2 23.56 -15.29 5.26
C ALA A 2 22.43 -14.26 5.45
N GLN A 3 22.73 -13.00 5.18
CA GLN A 3 21.77 -11.90 5.30
C GLN A 3 20.68 -12.09 4.23
N PRO A 4 19.38 -11.93 4.55
CA PRO A 4 18.32 -12.08 3.56
C PRO A 4 18.55 -11.09 2.40
N PRO A 5 18.39 -11.54 1.14
CA PRO A 5 18.67 -10.71 0.00
C PRO A 5 17.74 -9.50 -0.03
N ARG A 6 18.31 -8.30 -0.15
CA ARG A 6 17.52 -7.06 -0.19
C ARG A 6 16.91 -6.90 -1.58
N ILE A 7 15.60 -7.05 -1.66
CA ILE A 7 14.86 -6.84 -2.90
C ILE A 7 14.54 -5.36 -3.12
N SER A 8 14.74 -4.88 -4.35
CA SER A 8 14.33 -3.54 -4.77
C SER A 8 13.06 -3.58 -5.61
N ASN A 9 12.37 -2.44 -5.66
CA ASN A 9 11.02 -2.33 -6.20
C ASN A 9 11.03 -2.00 -7.71
N HIS A 10 11.88 -2.69 -8.47
CA HIS A 10 12.16 -2.36 -9.87
C HIS A 10 12.11 -3.61 -10.76
N TYR A 11 11.26 -3.58 -11.77
CA TYR A 11 10.95 -4.71 -12.64
C TYR A 11 11.15 -4.36 -14.10
N VAL A 12 11.62 -5.32 -14.88
CA VAL A 12 11.79 -5.22 -16.32
C VAL A 12 10.80 -6.16 -17.00
N ARG A 13 10.09 -5.65 -18.00
CA ARG A 13 9.20 -6.47 -18.84
C ARG A 13 10.00 -7.30 -19.83
N ARG A 14 9.70 -8.59 -19.87
CA ARG A 14 10.20 -9.54 -20.85
C ARG A 14 9.04 -10.34 -21.43
N LEU A 15 9.23 -10.88 -22.62
CA LEU A 15 8.31 -11.84 -23.23
C LEU A 15 8.90 -13.24 -23.08
N ALA A 16 8.12 -14.17 -22.52
CA ALA A 16 8.46 -15.57 -22.42
C ALA A 16 7.80 -16.36 -23.56
N GLY A 17 8.49 -17.40 -24.05
CA GLY A 17 7.95 -18.26 -25.10
C GLY A 17 6.79 -19.14 -24.64
N THR A 18 6.72 -19.49 -23.36
CA THR A 18 5.63 -20.30 -22.78
C THR A 18 4.75 -19.43 -21.88
N PRO A 19 3.44 -19.30 -22.16
CA PRO A 19 2.55 -18.51 -21.32
C PRO A 19 2.26 -19.24 -20.02
N LYS A 20 2.30 -18.50 -18.89
CA LYS A 20 1.83 -18.99 -17.58
C LYS A 20 0.72 -18.09 -17.04
N SER A 21 0.03 -18.59 -16.01
CA SER A 21 -1.08 -17.88 -15.37
C SER A 21 -0.63 -16.53 -14.79
N CYS A 22 -1.40 -15.49 -15.07
CA CYS A 22 -1.21 -14.17 -14.48
C CYS A 22 -1.39 -14.22 -12.96
N LEU A 23 -0.59 -13.45 -12.22
CA LEU A 23 -0.68 -13.35 -10.76
C LEU A 23 -2.05 -12.87 -10.24
N VAL A 24 -2.76 -12.05 -11.03
CA VAL A 24 -4.00 -11.37 -10.58
C VAL A 24 -5.25 -12.13 -11.05
N CYS A 25 -5.36 -12.44 -12.34
CA CYS A 25 -6.55 -13.11 -12.89
C CYS A 25 -6.34 -14.56 -13.30
N TYR A 26 -5.13 -15.12 -13.11
CA TYR A 26 -4.77 -16.48 -13.50
C TYR A 26 -4.92 -16.81 -15.00
N ARG A 27 -5.23 -15.83 -15.85
CA ARG A 27 -5.28 -16.01 -17.31
C ARG A 27 -3.88 -16.24 -17.88
N PRO A 28 -3.69 -17.19 -18.82
CA PRO A 28 -2.38 -17.43 -19.40
C PRO A 28 -1.89 -16.18 -20.15
N SER A 29 -0.66 -15.77 -19.85
CA SER A 29 -0.03 -14.59 -20.45
C SER A 29 1.44 -14.86 -20.76
N PRO A 30 1.98 -14.34 -21.88
CA PRO A 30 3.40 -14.50 -22.22
C PRO A 30 4.29 -13.40 -21.60
N VAL A 31 3.71 -12.41 -20.92
CA VAL A 31 4.47 -11.27 -20.37
C VAL A 31 4.96 -11.59 -18.96
N VAL A 32 6.26 -11.37 -18.74
CA VAL A 32 6.95 -11.63 -17.49
C VAL A 32 7.57 -10.36 -16.97
N LEU A 33 7.30 -10.04 -15.70
CA LEU A 33 8.02 -9.01 -14.98
C LEU A 33 9.13 -9.66 -14.15
N VAL A 34 10.37 -9.26 -14.42
CA VAL A 34 11.58 -9.79 -13.76
C VAL A 34 12.18 -8.71 -12.89
N SER A 35 12.48 -9.01 -11.62
CA SER A 35 13.15 -8.05 -10.74
C SER A 35 14.56 -7.75 -11.25
N VAL A 36 14.98 -6.49 -11.17
CA VAL A 36 16.34 -6.09 -11.56
C VAL A 36 17.37 -6.55 -10.53
N SER A 37 16.99 -6.56 -9.24
CA SER A 37 17.89 -6.97 -8.17
C SER A 37 18.16 -8.48 -8.15
N ILE A 38 17.14 -9.32 -8.42
CA ILE A 38 17.23 -10.77 -8.20
C ILE A 38 16.40 -11.52 -9.26
N PRO A 39 16.87 -11.61 -10.52
CA PRO A 39 16.10 -12.15 -11.63
C PRO A 39 15.76 -13.64 -11.49
N THR A 40 16.55 -14.40 -10.73
CA THR A 40 16.38 -15.85 -10.53
C THR A 40 15.34 -16.20 -9.47
N HIS A 41 15.17 -15.34 -8.47
CA HIS A 41 14.27 -15.62 -7.34
C HIS A 41 12.92 -14.94 -7.48
N ASP A 42 12.85 -13.80 -8.19
CA ASP A 42 11.63 -13.02 -8.26
C ASP A 42 11.28 -12.59 -9.70
N PHE A 43 10.52 -13.47 -10.35
CA PHE A 43 9.89 -13.26 -11.65
C PHE A 43 8.46 -13.82 -11.62
N PHE A 44 7.54 -13.18 -12.33
CA PHE A 44 6.13 -13.55 -12.31
C PHE A 44 5.44 -13.10 -13.60
N TYR A 45 4.32 -13.75 -13.92
CA TYR A 45 3.57 -13.54 -15.14
C TYR A 45 2.42 -12.59 -14.90
N VAL A 46 2.20 -11.68 -15.84
CA VAL A 46 1.15 -10.66 -15.76
C VAL A 46 0.54 -10.46 -17.15
N CYS A 47 -0.77 -10.35 -17.26
CA CYS A 47 -1.38 -9.96 -18.53
C CYS A 47 -1.32 -8.44 -18.74
N THR A 48 -1.39 -8.02 -20.01
CA THR A 48 -1.34 -6.60 -20.39
C THR A 48 -2.45 -5.76 -19.76
N THR A 49 -3.62 -6.35 -19.49
CA THR A 49 -4.72 -5.66 -18.80
C THR A 49 -4.37 -5.22 -17.39
N HIS A 50 -3.67 -6.06 -16.61
CA HIS A 50 -3.22 -5.69 -15.26
C HIS A 50 -1.94 -4.84 -15.28
N LEU A 51 -1.12 -4.93 -16.33
CA LEU A 51 0.02 -4.01 -16.48
C LEU A 51 -0.41 -2.57 -16.77
N ALA A 52 -1.58 -2.36 -17.39
CA ALA A 52 -2.16 -1.05 -17.59
C ALA A 52 -2.90 -0.50 -16.36
N ASP A 53 -3.13 -1.32 -15.32
CA ASP A 53 -3.80 -0.91 -14.10
C ASP A 53 -2.85 -0.15 -13.18
N ARG A 54 -3.28 1.05 -12.77
CA ARG A 54 -2.56 1.99 -11.92
C ARG A 54 -2.36 1.44 -10.51
N HIS A 55 -3.25 0.57 -10.05
CA HIS A 55 -3.17 -0.05 -8.72
C HIS A 55 -2.24 -1.26 -8.69
N PHE A 56 -1.78 -1.72 -9.85
CA PHE A 56 -0.91 -2.88 -9.96
C PHE A 56 0.54 -2.48 -10.21
N ALA A 57 0.81 -1.83 -11.35
CA ALA A 57 2.15 -1.43 -11.76
C ALA A 57 2.16 -0.05 -12.39
N ASN A 58 3.17 0.75 -12.05
CA ASN A 58 3.43 2.03 -12.68
C ASN A 58 4.64 1.91 -13.61
N ARG A 59 4.51 2.38 -14.86
CA ARG A 59 5.61 2.40 -15.83
C ARG A 59 6.59 3.49 -15.42
N LEU A 60 7.84 3.10 -15.19
CA LEU A 60 8.90 4.06 -14.92
C LEU A 60 9.44 4.61 -16.25
N PRO A 61 9.66 5.93 -16.36
CA PRO A 61 10.38 6.48 -17.49
C PRO A 61 11.80 5.92 -17.50
N THR A 62 12.17 5.24 -18.58
CA THR A 62 13.54 4.83 -18.84
C THR A 62 14.43 6.08 -18.88
N PRO A 63 15.64 6.09 -18.28
CA PRO A 63 16.49 7.29 -18.17
C PRO A 63 16.96 7.89 -19.52
N GLY A 64 16.62 7.28 -20.66
CA GLY A 64 16.81 7.85 -22.01
C GLY A 64 15.53 8.30 -22.74
N GLU A 65 14.34 8.03 -22.20
CA GLU A 65 13.03 8.29 -22.85
C GLU A 65 12.26 9.43 -22.15
N ALA A 66 12.76 9.91 -21.00
CA ALA A 66 12.15 10.98 -20.20
C ALA A 66 11.98 12.33 -20.94
N SER A 67 12.62 12.51 -22.09
CA SER A 67 12.53 13.73 -22.91
C SER A 67 11.56 13.64 -24.10
N ALA A 68 11.01 12.47 -24.44
CA ALA A 68 10.22 12.27 -25.67
C ALA A 68 8.75 11.88 -25.47
N ALA A 69 8.38 11.31 -24.31
CA ALA A 69 7.01 10.87 -24.07
C ALA A 69 6.24 11.86 -23.17
N GLY A 70 5.93 13.04 -23.73
CA GLY A 70 4.92 13.96 -23.20
C GLY A 70 3.49 13.43 -23.42
N GLY A 71 3.21 12.24 -22.90
CA GLY A 71 1.89 11.61 -22.95
C GLY A 71 1.15 11.81 -21.63
N ASP A 72 0.00 12.47 -21.72
CA ASP A 72 -0.97 12.74 -20.67
C ASP A 72 -1.33 11.46 -19.88
N VAL A 73 -0.66 11.24 -18.74
CA VAL A 73 -1.07 10.23 -17.75
C VAL A 73 -1.95 10.96 -16.74
N PRO A 74 -3.25 10.62 -16.58
CA PRO A 74 -4.21 11.40 -15.79
C PRO A 74 -3.97 11.22 -14.29
N GLY A 75 -2.85 11.69 -13.77
CA GLY A 75 -2.40 11.44 -12.39
C GLY A 75 -0.94 11.80 -12.12
N ARG A 76 -0.19 12.23 -13.12
CA ARG A 76 1.06 12.98 -12.91
C ARG A 76 0.71 14.45 -13.17
N LEU A 77 0.60 15.24 -12.10
CA LEU A 77 0.38 16.67 -12.25
C LEU A 77 1.46 17.24 -13.19
N PRO A 78 1.09 18.08 -14.16
CA PRO A 78 2.08 18.74 -15.02
C PRO A 78 3.02 19.54 -14.12
N ASP A 79 4.33 19.32 -14.25
CA ASP A 79 5.41 19.98 -13.46
C ASP A 79 5.41 21.52 -13.52
N LYS A 80 4.50 22.09 -14.32
CA LYS A 80 4.28 23.51 -14.51
C LYS A 80 3.16 24.06 -13.62
N VAL A 81 2.25 23.21 -13.16
CA VAL A 81 1.13 23.59 -12.26
C VAL A 81 1.52 23.41 -10.79
N SER A 82 2.46 22.52 -10.47
CA SER A 82 2.86 22.28 -9.07
C SER A 82 3.62 23.43 -8.42
N LYS A 83 4.49 24.17 -9.12
CA LYS A 83 5.32 25.21 -8.47
C LYS A 83 4.52 26.43 -8.01
N GLU A 84 3.64 26.95 -8.86
CA GLU A 84 2.81 28.12 -8.54
C GLU A 84 1.75 27.81 -7.47
N GLU A 85 1.20 26.59 -7.48
CA GLU A 85 0.26 26.14 -6.45
C GLU A 85 0.97 25.86 -5.12
N ILE A 86 2.19 25.27 -5.14
CA ILE A 86 3.01 25.08 -3.94
C ILE A 86 3.36 26.43 -3.30
N ASP A 87 3.69 27.45 -4.09
CA ASP A 87 4.04 28.78 -3.57
C ASP A 87 2.82 29.47 -2.92
N LYS A 88 1.64 29.39 -3.55
CA LYS A 88 0.38 29.90 -2.96
C LYS A 88 0.00 29.16 -1.68
N VAL A 89 0.05 27.83 -1.68
CA VAL A 89 -0.26 27.01 -0.50
C VAL A 89 0.74 27.28 0.63
N THR A 90 2.01 27.50 0.32
CA THR A 90 3.03 27.83 1.31
C THR A 90 2.82 29.23 1.89
N GLN A 91 2.39 30.20 1.09
CA GLN A 91 2.05 31.55 1.53
C GLN A 91 0.80 31.54 2.44
N GLU A 92 -0.27 30.88 2.01
CA GLU A 92 -1.50 30.74 2.82
C GLU A 92 -1.24 30.03 4.15
N TRP A 93 -0.35 29.03 4.17
CA TRP A 93 0.02 28.34 5.41
C TRP A 93 0.83 29.24 6.35
N LYS A 94 1.79 30.02 5.82
CA LYS A 94 2.60 30.97 6.61
C LYS A 94 1.75 32.09 7.20
N ASP A 95 0.80 32.63 6.44
CA ASP A 95 -0.08 33.69 6.93
C ASP A 95 -1.08 33.16 7.96
N ARG A 96 -1.57 31.93 7.77
CA ARG A 96 -2.43 31.26 8.75
C ARG A 96 -1.69 30.87 10.04
N GLN A 97 -0.39 30.63 9.99
CA GLN A 97 0.45 30.46 11.18
C GLN A 97 0.68 31.78 11.91
N LYS A 98 1.04 32.84 11.19
CA LYS A 98 1.22 34.18 11.79
C LYS A 98 -0.07 34.72 12.43
N ALA A 99 -1.22 34.53 11.78
CA ALA A 99 -2.51 34.91 12.33
C ALA A 99 -2.89 34.11 13.59
N LYS A 100 -2.46 32.83 13.70
CA LYS A 100 -2.63 32.03 14.91
C LYS A 100 -1.71 32.50 16.03
N GLU A 101 -0.45 32.77 15.74
CA GLU A 101 0.50 33.28 16.73
C GLU A 101 0.12 34.67 17.27
N GLU A 102 -0.38 35.58 16.43
CA GLU A 102 -0.88 36.89 16.87
C GLU A 102 -2.18 36.77 17.69
N ARG A 103 -3.07 35.83 17.33
CA ARG A 103 -4.28 35.54 18.11
C ARG A 103 -3.94 34.90 19.47
N GLU A 104 -2.92 34.05 19.54
CA GLU A 104 -2.45 33.46 20.80
C GLU A 104 -1.72 34.46 21.68
N LYS A 105 -0.89 35.34 21.11
CA LYS A 105 -0.22 36.42 21.87
C LYS A 105 -1.21 37.45 22.40
N SER A 106 -2.22 37.83 21.62
CA SER A 106 -3.29 38.74 22.08
C SER A 106 -4.23 38.08 23.10
N ALA A 107 -4.54 36.77 22.95
CA ALA A 107 -5.30 36.03 23.95
C ALA A 107 -4.51 35.80 25.26
N ALA A 108 -3.18 35.61 25.19
CA ALA A 108 -2.32 35.52 26.38
C ALA A 108 -2.24 36.86 27.11
N ALA A 109 -2.04 37.98 26.39
CA ALA A 109 -2.03 39.31 26.98
C ALA A 109 -3.40 39.72 27.57
N ALA A 110 -4.51 39.27 26.98
CA ALA A 110 -5.85 39.48 27.54
C ALA A 110 -6.10 38.64 28.80
N LYS A 111 -5.68 37.37 28.80
CA LYS A 111 -5.78 36.49 29.98
C LYS A 111 -4.91 36.95 31.15
N GLU A 112 -3.77 37.59 30.91
CA GLU A 112 -2.92 38.15 31.97
C GLU A 112 -3.58 39.39 32.62
N LYS A 113 -4.23 40.25 31.83
CA LYS A 113 -5.01 41.39 32.34
C LYS A 113 -6.32 41.00 33.03
N GLU A 114 -6.93 39.86 32.68
CA GLU A 114 -8.10 39.33 33.41
C GLU A 114 -7.71 38.65 34.72
N LYS A 115 -6.58 37.92 34.78
CA LYS A 115 -6.09 37.31 36.03
C LYS A 115 -5.75 38.33 37.12
N GLU A 116 -5.35 39.54 36.75
CA GLU A 116 -5.09 40.64 37.69
C GLU A 116 -6.40 41.30 38.21
N LYS A 117 -7.51 41.23 37.45
CA LYS A 117 -8.84 41.66 37.91
C LYS A 117 -9.57 40.58 38.72
N GLU A 118 -9.41 39.30 38.40
CA GLU A 118 -10.07 38.20 39.11
C GLU A 118 -9.41 37.84 40.46
N ALA A 119 -8.11 38.08 40.63
CA ALA A 119 -7.44 37.93 41.94
C ALA A 119 -7.98 38.92 43.00
N LYS A 120 -8.61 40.03 42.58
CA LYS A 120 -9.27 40.98 43.48
C LYS A 120 -10.77 40.68 43.72
N GLY A 121 -11.36 39.74 42.97
CA GLY A 121 -12.76 39.33 43.08
C GLY A 121 -12.99 37.97 43.78
N TRP A 122 -12.00 37.07 43.79
CA TRP A 122 -12.12 35.72 44.37
C TRP A 122 -12.07 35.69 45.92
N LEU A 123 -11.76 36.79 46.61
CA LEU A 123 -11.74 36.82 48.09
C LEU A 123 -13.12 36.98 48.76
N SER A 124 -14.24 36.97 48.03
CA SER A 124 -15.58 37.25 48.59
C SER A 124 -16.67 36.19 48.40
N THR A 125 -16.42 35.03 47.77
CA THR A 125 -17.52 34.05 47.58
C THR A 125 -17.06 32.60 47.72
N VAL A 126 -16.46 32.28 48.88
CA VAL A 126 -16.51 30.92 49.44
C VAL A 126 -17.90 30.72 50.03
N ALA A 127 -18.81 30.13 49.26
CA ALA A 127 -19.99 29.40 49.74
C ALA A 127 -20.67 28.63 48.60
N GLY A 128 -20.57 27.30 48.62
CA GLY A 128 -21.67 26.43 48.15
C GLY A 128 -21.42 25.50 46.94
N ALA A 129 -21.42 24.20 47.25
CA ALA A 129 -21.96 23.07 46.47
C ALA A 129 -21.32 22.72 45.09
N ALA A 130 -20.62 21.59 44.91
CA ALA A 130 -21.07 20.18 44.93
C ALA A 130 -21.86 19.72 43.68
N GLY A 131 -21.22 18.86 42.87
CA GLY A 131 -21.80 17.58 42.44
C GLY A 131 -22.39 17.42 41.03
N THR A 132 -21.97 16.31 40.38
CA THR A 132 -22.71 15.45 39.43
C THR A 132 -22.94 15.97 37.99
N ALA A 133 -23.09 15.18 36.92
CA ALA A 133 -22.82 13.79 36.52
C ALA A 133 -23.26 13.63 35.04
N ALA A 134 -22.76 12.59 34.34
CA ALA A 134 -23.40 11.86 33.21
C ALA A 134 -23.70 12.64 31.89
N SER A 135 -23.76 12.10 30.67
CA SER A 135 -23.51 10.81 30.00
C SER A 135 -23.71 11.06 28.48
N ALA A 136 -22.86 10.53 27.59
CA ALA A 136 -23.17 9.45 26.62
C ALA A 136 -23.79 9.83 25.26
N VAL A 137 -23.58 8.88 24.32
CA VAL A 137 -24.20 8.59 23.01
C VAL A 137 -23.59 9.26 21.76
N SER A 138 -23.45 8.63 20.59
CA SER A 138 -23.35 7.22 20.18
C SER A 138 -22.98 7.20 18.69
N SER A 139 -22.23 6.20 18.29
CA SER A 139 -21.84 5.84 16.93
C SER A 139 -23.03 5.32 16.10
N LEU A 140 -23.10 5.63 14.81
CA LEU A 140 -23.94 4.94 13.84
C LEU A 140 -23.10 4.21 12.78
N ALA A 141 -23.44 2.93 12.63
CA ALA A 141 -22.90 1.96 11.69
C ALA A 141 -23.83 1.80 10.47
N SER A 142 -23.20 1.59 9.31
CA SER A 142 -23.44 0.55 8.29
C SER A 142 -24.79 0.41 7.54
N SER A 143 -24.67 0.14 6.22
CA SER A 143 -25.45 -0.82 5.38
C SER A 143 -24.94 -0.68 3.93
N ALA A 144 -24.46 -1.67 3.15
CA ALA A 144 -24.71 -3.11 2.95
C ALA A 144 -26.02 -3.44 2.19
N MET A 145 -25.89 -3.66 0.87
CA MET A 145 -26.86 -4.28 -0.06
C MET A 145 -26.02 -5.01 -1.13
N THR A 146 -26.10 -6.31 -1.48
CA THR A 146 -27.14 -7.36 -1.65
C THR A 146 -27.52 -7.58 -3.14
N SER A 147 -27.06 -8.74 -3.64
CA SER A 147 -27.59 -9.66 -4.70
C SER A 147 -27.83 -9.27 -6.17
N SER A 148 -27.10 -9.96 -7.06
CA SER A 148 -27.46 -10.72 -8.30
C SER A 148 -28.96 -10.87 -8.68
N PRO A 149 -29.32 -11.00 -10.00
CA PRO A 149 -28.96 -12.19 -10.84
C PRO A 149 -28.75 -12.00 -12.37
N SER A 150 -28.15 -13.05 -12.98
CA SER A 150 -28.06 -13.42 -14.42
C SER A 150 -29.42 -13.94 -14.96
N PRO A 151 -29.69 -14.24 -16.27
CA PRO A 151 -28.79 -14.81 -17.29
C PRO A 151 -29.00 -14.40 -18.79
N SER A 152 -28.10 -14.84 -19.69
CA SER A 152 -28.32 -15.56 -20.98
C SER A 152 -27.30 -15.25 -22.09
N ASP A 153 -26.66 -16.31 -22.61
CA ASP A 153 -25.90 -16.39 -23.88
C ASP A 153 -26.88 -16.60 -25.07
N PRO A 154 -26.54 -16.28 -26.35
CA PRO A 154 -25.71 -17.20 -27.17
C PRO A 154 -24.80 -16.56 -28.26
N SER A 155 -23.83 -17.38 -28.70
CA SER A 155 -23.40 -17.56 -30.11
C SER A 155 -22.14 -16.86 -30.66
N ALA A 156 -21.20 -17.73 -31.08
CA ALA A 156 -20.40 -17.72 -32.31
C ALA A 156 -19.26 -16.69 -32.54
N SER A 157 -18.05 -17.25 -32.52
CA SER A 157 -16.99 -17.13 -33.54
C SER A 157 -16.65 -15.76 -34.14
N ALA A 158 -15.51 -15.21 -33.74
CA ALA A 158 -14.58 -14.57 -34.68
C ALA A 158 -13.16 -14.54 -34.11
N THR A 159 -12.28 -15.28 -34.77
CA THR A 159 -10.83 -15.18 -34.68
C THR A 159 -10.40 -13.75 -35.06
N ALA A 160 -9.92 -12.98 -34.09
CA ALA A 160 -9.28 -11.70 -34.36
C ALA A 160 -7.90 -11.66 -33.69
N THR A 161 -6.90 -11.85 -34.54
CA THR A 161 -5.48 -11.65 -34.33
C THR A 161 -5.22 -10.27 -33.71
N PRO A 162 -4.53 -10.13 -32.57
CA PRO A 162 -4.16 -8.82 -32.08
C PRO A 162 -3.09 -8.20 -32.99
N PRO A 163 -3.16 -6.89 -33.28
CA PRO A 163 -2.18 -6.21 -34.09
C PRO A 163 -0.84 -6.19 -33.36
N LEU A 164 0.19 -6.55 -34.10
CA LEU A 164 1.60 -6.50 -33.72
C LEU A 164 1.96 -5.08 -33.29
N ALA A 165 2.07 -4.86 -31.97
CA ALA A 165 2.65 -3.64 -31.42
C ALA A 165 4.10 -3.50 -31.94
N PRO A 166 4.54 -2.28 -32.27
CA PRO A 166 5.85 -2.07 -32.89
C PRO A 166 6.96 -2.58 -31.96
N ALA A 167 7.84 -3.41 -32.53
CA ALA A 167 9.03 -3.91 -31.87
C ALA A 167 9.89 -2.73 -31.41
N LEU A 168 9.89 -2.51 -30.10
CA LEU A 168 10.71 -1.51 -29.43
C LEU A 168 12.19 -1.79 -29.76
N PRO A 169 13.01 -0.76 -30.07
CA PRO A 169 14.38 -0.96 -30.53
C PRO A 169 15.23 -1.76 -29.52
N PRO A 170 16.19 -2.57 -30.02
CA PRO A 170 17.03 -3.41 -29.17
C PRO A 170 17.83 -2.52 -28.22
N GLY A 171 17.54 -2.64 -26.92
CA GLY A 171 18.24 -1.91 -25.86
C GLY A 171 17.35 -1.13 -24.89
N GLN A 172 16.05 -0.96 -25.20
CA GLN A 172 15.11 -0.31 -24.29
C GLN A 172 14.15 -1.34 -23.73
N HIS A 173 14.42 -1.79 -22.51
CA HIS A 173 13.47 -2.59 -21.76
C HIS A 173 12.46 -1.68 -21.06
N GLU A 174 11.18 -2.04 -21.09
CA GLU A 174 10.18 -1.31 -20.32
C GLU A 174 10.36 -1.60 -18.82
N HIS A 175 10.50 -0.53 -18.04
CA HIS A 175 10.68 -0.58 -16.60
C HIS A 175 9.37 -0.32 -15.87
N TYR A 176 9.13 -1.08 -14.80
CA TYR A 176 7.92 -1.02 -14.00
C TYR A 176 8.26 -1.00 -12.51
N GLN A 177 7.48 -0.25 -11.75
CA GLN A 177 7.45 -0.27 -10.30
C GLN A 177 6.09 -0.80 -9.86
N LEU A 178 6.08 -1.75 -8.94
CA LEU A 178 4.81 -2.28 -8.43
C LEU A 178 4.24 -1.40 -7.33
N HIS A 179 2.93 -1.50 -7.19
CA HIS A 179 2.25 -0.95 -6.03
C HIS A 179 2.72 -1.61 -4.74
N LYS A 180 2.60 -0.86 -3.64
CA LYS A 180 3.15 -1.20 -2.32
C LYS A 180 2.68 -2.56 -1.81
N ASP A 181 1.40 -2.88 -2.00
CA ASP A 181 0.79 -4.11 -1.47
C ASP A 181 1.29 -5.35 -2.21
N TYR A 182 1.35 -5.28 -3.56
CA TYR A 182 1.91 -6.36 -4.37
C TYR A 182 3.39 -6.59 -4.05
N PHE A 183 4.16 -5.52 -3.86
CA PHE A 183 5.56 -5.65 -3.49
C PHE A 183 5.74 -6.24 -2.09
N ALA A 184 4.93 -5.83 -1.12
CA ALA A 184 4.96 -6.37 0.24
C ALA A 184 4.67 -7.88 0.23
N MET A 185 3.62 -8.30 -0.47
CA MET A 185 3.27 -9.72 -0.63
C MET A 185 4.45 -10.53 -1.19
N ARG A 186 5.17 -10.00 -2.18
CA ARG A 186 6.33 -10.70 -2.76
C ARG A 186 7.52 -10.75 -1.82
N LYS A 187 7.81 -9.64 -1.14
CA LYS A 187 8.85 -9.59 -0.12
C LYS A 187 8.58 -10.63 0.97
N ASP A 188 7.33 -10.77 1.38
CA ASP A 188 6.91 -11.78 2.35
C ASP A 188 7.07 -13.21 1.82
N ALA A 189 6.72 -13.47 0.55
CA ALA A 189 6.92 -14.78 -0.07
C ALA A 189 8.42 -15.17 -0.11
N LEU A 190 9.29 -14.22 -0.44
CA LEU A 190 10.74 -14.42 -0.43
C LEU A 190 11.29 -14.63 0.99
N ASN A 191 10.82 -13.83 1.95
CA ASN A 191 11.19 -13.97 3.36
C ASN A 191 10.75 -15.32 3.92
N LYS A 192 9.53 -15.77 3.60
CA LYS A 192 9.01 -17.10 3.97
C LYS A 192 9.87 -18.21 3.37
N ARG A 193 10.23 -18.11 2.09
CA ARG A 193 11.11 -19.09 1.44
C ARG A 193 12.49 -19.13 2.10
N ALA A 194 13.08 -17.98 2.41
CA ALA A 194 14.35 -17.89 3.11
C ALA A 194 14.28 -18.44 4.55
N ALA A 195 13.18 -18.19 5.27
CA ALA A 195 12.96 -18.74 6.60
C ALA A 195 12.84 -20.27 6.57
N LEU A 196 12.10 -20.82 5.60
CA LEU A 196 11.99 -22.27 5.40
C LEU A 196 13.34 -22.91 5.03
N GLN A 197 14.17 -22.23 4.23
CA GLN A 197 15.52 -22.70 3.92
C GLN A 197 16.39 -22.71 5.18
N ARG A 198 16.39 -21.64 5.98
CA ARG A 198 17.12 -21.61 7.26
C ARG A 198 16.63 -22.68 8.24
N ALA A 199 15.32 -22.89 8.34
CA ALA A 199 14.76 -23.94 9.21
C ALA A 199 15.23 -25.34 8.78
N LYS A 200 15.33 -25.60 7.47
CA LYS A 200 15.89 -26.86 6.95
C LYS A 200 17.38 -27.00 7.24
N GLU A 201 18.15 -25.93 7.12
CA GLU A 201 19.58 -25.91 7.44
C GLU A 201 19.86 -26.15 8.94
N LEU A 202 18.95 -25.72 9.81
CA LEU A 202 19.09 -25.88 11.26
C LEU A 202 18.88 -27.33 11.76
N ASN A 203 18.63 -28.31 10.88
CA ASN A 203 18.49 -29.76 11.18
C ASN A 203 17.91 -30.03 12.58
N MET A 204 16.72 -29.49 12.84
CA MET A 204 16.05 -29.71 14.12
C MET A 204 15.67 -31.18 14.21
N PRO A 205 15.99 -31.88 15.33
CA PRO A 205 15.63 -33.27 15.50
C PRO A 205 14.11 -33.43 15.38
N ALA A 206 13.69 -34.46 14.63
CA ALA A 206 12.29 -34.77 14.45
C ALA A 206 11.62 -35.00 15.82
N VAL A 207 10.58 -34.22 16.12
CA VAL A 207 9.78 -34.43 17.33
C VAL A 207 9.17 -35.85 17.23
N PRO A 208 9.39 -36.72 18.23
CA PRO A 208 8.85 -38.07 18.20
C PRO A 208 7.32 -37.99 18.14
N SER A 209 6.74 -38.52 17.05
CA SER A 209 5.29 -38.49 16.79
C SER A 209 4.49 -39.51 17.62
N LYS A 210 5.17 -40.38 18.37
CA LYS A 210 4.53 -41.28 19.32
C LYS A 210 4.18 -40.49 20.57
N MET A 211 2.91 -40.15 20.71
CA MET A 211 2.36 -39.71 21.98
C MET A 211 2.69 -40.80 23.02
N PRO A 212 3.27 -40.46 24.19
CA PRO A 212 3.45 -41.43 25.26
C PRO A 212 2.08 -41.98 25.64
N THR A 213 1.83 -43.26 25.35
CA THR A 213 0.64 -43.96 25.82
C THR A 213 0.72 -44.03 27.33
N LEU A 214 -0.10 -43.24 28.02
CA LEU A 214 -0.28 -43.33 29.47
C LEU A 214 -0.78 -44.75 29.78
N PRO A 215 -0.14 -45.47 30.72
CA PRO A 215 -0.61 -46.80 31.11
C PRO A 215 -2.03 -46.68 31.69
N SER A 216 -2.97 -47.46 31.14
CA SER A 216 -4.36 -47.49 31.61
C SER A 216 -4.42 -48.07 33.03
N ALA A 217 -5.05 -47.34 33.95
CA ALA A 217 -5.24 -47.79 35.33
C ALA A 217 -6.06 -49.09 35.38
N PRO A 218 -5.71 -50.06 36.25
CA PRO A 218 -6.47 -51.31 36.39
C PRO A 218 -7.86 -51.02 36.98
N SER A 219 -8.88 -51.61 36.38
CA SER A 219 -10.28 -51.50 36.79
C SER A 219 -10.50 -52.11 38.18
N PRO A 220 -11.23 -51.42 39.09
CA PRO A 220 -11.54 -51.96 40.41
C PRO A 220 -12.48 -53.17 40.29
N ARG A 221 -12.19 -54.21 41.09
CA ARG A 221 -12.96 -55.46 41.21
C ARG A 221 -14.20 -55.29 42.07
#